data_AF-A0A6J4U9Z0-F1
#
_entry.id   AF-A0A6J4U9Z0-F1
#
_cell.length_a   1.000
_cell.length_b   1.000
_cell.length_c   1.000
_cell.angle_alpha   90.00
_cell.angle_beta   90.00
_cell.angle_gamma   90.00
#
_symmetry.space_group_name_H-M   'P 1'
#
loop_
_entity.id
_entity.type
_entity.pdbx_description
1 polymer ?
#
loop_
_entity_poly.entity_id
_entity_poly.type
_entity_poly.pdbx_seq_one_letter_code
_entity_poly.pdbx_strand_id
1 'polypeptide(L)'
;MSSASSSATSSAPLVFDIAGMDCGDCARSVERIVGQLPGVTSATVSFGAATLTVATADTDAPLPDRERAITRAVDRAGYTALPRTGGRRLIRVEPSWWKNRKLAPTAVALVLWLVAVATQLGRGLDLLTIALFLGSILIGGYPIGAAALASLRALRLDMNVLMSISVIGAVALGEWSEAGLVVVLFSLGTSLQGITFERTRRAIRSLFDATPDEARVLCDGVEVTVAVETLVPGDRIVVRPGERIPADGEVEGGRSAVVQAAITGESGPVHKSDGDPVFAGTMNGSGALIVRVTKRATETVLAGIVHLVEEAQASKAPSQQLVDRFSAIYTPAVVALAGLLAGGGYLFTNDGSSWLYRGLVLLVIACPCALVISTPVSIVSAIGAATRNGILVKGGAALEDMARIRTVAMDKTGTITLGRPAVTNVVPFNGHGVDELLALAAAAERSSEHPLARAVIARALHDNV
;
A
#
# COMPACT_ATOMS: atom_id res chain seq x y z
N MET A 1 -14.38 20.32 45.50
CA MET A 1 -13.25 19.40 45.21
C MET A 1 -13.48 18.87 43.80
N SER A 2 -12.85 19.51 42.83
CA SER A 2 -13.03 19.24 41.39
C SER A 2 -11.95 18.26 40.95
N SER A 3 -12.34 17.09 40.47
CA SER A 3 -11.45 16.08 39.90
C SER A 3 -11.15 16.44 38.45
N ALA A 4 -9.95 16.97 38.20
CA ALA A 4 -9.43 17.19 36.85
C ALA A 4 -9.13 15.83 36.18
N SER A 5 -9.85 15.52 35.11
CA SER A 5 -9.52 14.46 34.16
C SER A 5 -8.30 14.89 33.34
N SER A 6 -7.16 14.20 33.52
CA SER A 6 -5.98 14.38 32.67
C SER A 6 -6.23 13.78 31.28
N SER A 7 -6.46 14.65 30.29
CA SER A 7 -6.41 14.28 28.88
C SER A 7 -4.96 13.96 28.48
N ALA A 8 -4.66 12.69 28.22
CA ALA A 8 -3.38 12.29 27.62
C ALA A 8 -3.35 12.75 26.15
N THR A 9 -2.54 13.77 25.86
CA THR A 9 -2.18 14.18 24.50
C THR A 9 -1.39 13.06 23.83
N SER A 10 -1.94 12.43 22.79
CA SER A 10 -1.23 11.40 22.02
C SER A 10 -0.18 12.04 21.11
N SER A 11 1.09 11.69 21.27
CA SER A 11 2.15 12.07 20.32
C SER A 11 1.85 11.52 18.91
N ALA A 12 2.18 12.27 17.87
CA ALA A 12 1.93 11.87 16.49
C ALA A 12 2.66 10.55 16.17
N PRO A 13 2.01 9.59 15.49
CA PRO A 13 2.62 8.30 15.17
C PRO A 13 3.81 8.47 14.22
N LEU A 14 4.89 7.74 14.48
CA LEU A 14 6.07 7.69 13.61
C LEU A 14 5.81 6.73 12.45
N VAL A 15 6.11 7.16 11.22
CA VAL A 15 5.89 6.34 10.02
C VAL A 15 7.24 6.02 9.37
N PHE A 16 7.43 4.77 8.97
CA PHE A 16 8.63 4.27 8.31
C PHE A 16 8.27 3.59 6.99
N ASP A 17 9.08 3.79 5.94
CA ASP A 17 9.01 2.98 4.72
C ASP A 17 9.88 1.72 4.92
N ILE A 18 9.29 0.54 4.72
CA ILE A 18 9.96 -0.75 4.88
C ILE A 18 10.35 -1.32 3.52
N ALA A 19 11.61 -1.74 3.38
CA ALA A 19 12.12 -2.46 2.22
C ALA A 19 12.48 -3.91 2.56
N GLY A 20 12.32 -4.80 1.57
CA GLY A 20 12.69 -6.22 1.67
C GLY A 20 11.61 -7.14 2.27
N MET A 21 10.40 -6.63 2.53
CA MET A 21 9.31 -7.45 3.06
C MET A 21 8.54 -8.13 1.92
N ASP A 22 8.53 -9.45 1.90
CA ASP A 22 7.95 -10.26 0.80
C ASP A 22 6.71 -11.08 1.22
N CYS A 23 6.37 -11.12 2.52
CA CYS A 23 5.27 -11.93 3.03
C CYS A 23 4.40 -11.24 4.10
N GLY A 24 3.12 -11.58 4.19
CA GLY A 24 2.20 -11.04 5.21
C GLY A 24 2.44 -11.57 6.63
N ASP A 25 3.20 -12.66 6.78
CA ASP A 25 3.69 -13.19 8.07
C ASP A 25 4.88 -12.37 8.61
N CYS A 26 5.73 -11.91 7.70
CA CYS A 26 6.91 -11.07 7.95
C CYS A 26 6.49 -9.76 8.64
N ALA A 27 5.36 -9.18 8.21
CA ALA A 27 4.75 -7.99 8.79
C ALA A 27 4.45 -8.16 10.29
N ARG A 28 3.80 -9.27 10.68
CA ARG A 28 3.44 -9.54 12.08
C ARG A 28 4.66 -9.78 12.98
N SER A 29 5.74 -10.33 12.43
CA SER A 29 6.99 -10.48 13.16
C SER A 29 7.58 -9.11 13.51
N VAL A 30 7.61 -8.20 12.52
CA VAL A 30 8.06 -6.81 12.71
C VAL A 30 7.17 -6.05 13.69
N GLU A 31 5.83 -6.13 13.56
CA GLU A 31 4.87 -5.49 14.49
C GLU A 31 5.16 -5.87 15.95
N ARG A 32 5.35 -7.17 16.22
CA ARG A 32 5.60 -7.65 17.59
C ARG A 32 6.98 -7.27 18.10
N ILE A 33 8.02 -7.32 17.26
CA ILE A 33 9.39 -6.94 17.65
C ILE A 33 9.45 -5.45 17.99
N VAL A 34 8.82 -4.60 17.16
CA VAL A 34 8.77 -3.15 17.37
C VAL A 34 7.84 -2.82 18.55
N GLY A 35 6.72 -3.53 18.69
CA GLY A 35 5.78 -3.37 19.81
C GLY A 35 6.36 -3.75 21.18
N GLN A 36 7.46 -4.50 21.21
CA GLN A 36 8.19 -4.85 22.44
C GLN A 36 9.24 -3.79 22.84
N LEU A 37 9.45 -2.74 22.03
CA LEU A 37 10.39 -1.69 22.37
C LEU A 37 9.86 -0.79 23.50
N PRO A 38 10.73 -0.33 24.41
CA PRO A 38 10.34 0.61 25.46
C PRO A 38 9.75 1.89 24.85
N GLY A 39 8.57 2.30 25.31
CA GLY A 39 7.91 3.52 24.84
C GLY A 39 7.05 3.35 23.58
N VAL A 40 6.94 2.15 23.00
CA VAL A 40 6.00 1.87 21.91
C VAL A 40 4.65 1.42 22.48
N THR A 41 3.57 2.11 22.10
CA THR A 41 2.18 1.77 22.49
C THR A 41 1.51 0.87 21.47
N SER A 42 1.78 1.05 20.18
CA SER A 42 1.35 0.13 19.13
C SER A 42 2.28 0.19 17.92
N ALA A 43 2.39 -0.91 17.18
CA ALA A 43 3.13 -0.98 15.94
C ALA A 43 2.30 -1.77 14.93
N THR A 44 1.99 -1.14 13.79
CA THR A 44 1.16 -1.71 12.73
C THR A 44 1.91 -1.66 11.42
N VAL A 45 2.02 -2.78 10.72
CA VAL A 45 2.69 -2.87 9.42
C VAL A 45 1.65 -3.02 8.33
N SER A 46 1.60 -2.01 7.44
CA SER A 46 0.88 -2.13 6.19
C SER A 46 1.78 -2.80 5.16
N PHE A 47 1.61 -4.12 5.00
CA PHE A 47 2.34 -4.86 3.96
C PHE A 47 2.06 -4.29 2.56
N GLY A 48 0.81 -3.92 2.27
CA GLY A 48 0.41 -3.35 0.98
C GLY A 48 1.04 -1.99 0.70
N ALA A 49 1.14 -1.12 1.72
CA ALA A 49 1.79 0.17 1.60
C ALA A 49 3.30 0.13 1.83
N ALA A 50 3.86 -1.04 2.19
CA ALA A 50 5.20 -1.25 2.74
C ALA A 50 5.62 -0.15 3.73
N THR A 51 4.72 0.14 4.68
CA THR A 51 4.95 1.12 5.74
C THR A 51 4.77 0.46 7.10
N LEU A 52 5.52 0.95 8.09
CA LEU A 52 5.37 0.66 9.51
C LEU A 52 4.93 1.95 10.20
N THR A 53 3.79 1.90 10.87
CA THR A 53 3.27 2.98 11.71
C THR A 53 3.46 2.59 13.16
N VAL A 54 4.20 3.40 13.91
CA VAL A 54 4.54 3.17 15.32
C VAL A 54 3.94 4.28 16.16
N ALA A 55 2.95 3.95 16.98
CA ALA A 55 2.49 4.83 18.04
C ALA A 55 3.41 4.65 19.25
N THR A 56 3.76 5.75 19.86
CA THR A 56 4.70 5.81 20.97
C THR A 56 4.10 6.61 22.12
N ALA A 57 4.30 6.16 23.35
CA ALA A 57 4.00 6.95 24.53
C ALA A 57 4.97 8.14 24.61
N ASP A 58 4.47 9.27 25.14
CA ASP A 58 5.34 10.40 25.48
C ASP A 58 6.45 9.91 26.42
N THR A 59 7.67 9.99 25.93
CA THR A 59 8.90 9.57 26.60
C THR A 59 9.90 10.70 26.46
N ASP A 60 10.67 10.98 27.52
CA ASP A 60 11.70 12.03 27.55
C ASP A 60 12.89 11.77 26.58
N ALA A 61 12.86 10.66 25.85
CA ALA A 61 13.89 10.31 24.87
C ALA A 61 13.75 11.15 23.58
N PRO A 62 14.85 11.75 23.06
CA PRO A 62 14.84 12.49 21.81
C PRO A 62 14.31 11.67 20.62
N LEU A 63 13.54 12.32 19.74
CA LEU A 63 12.97 11.71 18.53
C LEU A 63 13.99 10.90 17.68
N PRO A 64 15.23 11.39 17.45
CA PRO A 64 16.24 10.66 16.67
C PRO A 64 16.68 9.33 17.30
N ASP A 65 16.67 9.23 18.63
CA ASP A 65 17.07 8.01 19.34
C ASP A 65 15.97 6.95 19.28
N ARG A 66 14.71 7.37 19.29
CA ARG A 66 13.53 6.52 19.09
C ARG A 66 13.48 5.97 17.67
N GLU A 67 13.69 6.82 16.67
CA GLU A 67 13.77 6.38 15.27
C GLU A 67 14.89 5.37 15.05
N ARG A 68 16.08 5.63 15.60
CA ARG A 68 17.22 4.69 15.52
C ARG A 68 16.94 3.36 16.22
N ALA A 69 16.27 3.37 17.36
CA ALA A 69 15.89 2.15 18.07
C ALA A 69 14.91 1.29 17.24
N ILE A 70 13.91 1.93 16.63
CA ILE A 70 12.94 1.27 15.76
C ILE A 70 13.63 0.73 14.50
N THR A 71 14.43 1.54 13.79
CA THR A 71 15.17 1.09 12.60
C THR A 71 16.08 -0.10 12.90
N ARG A 72 16.83 -0.06 14.01
CA ARG A 72 17.68 -1.19 14.42
C ARG A 72 16.87 -2.45 14.74
N ALA A 73 15.67 -2.32 15.31
CA ALA A 73 14.80 -3.46 15.59
C ALA A 73 14.30 -4.10 14.30
N VAL A 74 13.94 -3.29 13.30
CA VAL A 74 13.53 -3.76 11.97
C VAL A 74 14.70 -4.40 11.21
N ASP A 75 15.90 -3.79 11.26
CA ASP A 75 17.12 -4.36 10.67
C ASP A 75 17.48 -5.72 11.28
N ARG A 76 17.34 -5.87 12.61
CA ARG A 76 17.54 -7.17 13.28
C ARG A 76 16.51 -8.23 12.87
N ALA A 77 15.32 -7.81 12.46
CA ALA A 77 14.30 -8.68 11.91
C ALA A 77 14.59 -9.07 10.44
N GLY A 78 15.63 -8.50 9.82
CA GLY A 78 16.05 -8.80 8.45
C GLY A 78 15.45 -7.86 7.39
N TYR A 79 14.86 -6.74 7.79
CA TYR A 79 14.22 -5.78 6.89
C TYR A 79 14.83 -4.39 7.08
N THR A 80 14.75 -3.53 6.07
CA THR A 80 15.28 -2.16 6.18
C THR A 80 14.13 -1.19 6.45
N ALA A 81 14.21 -0.40 7.53
CA ALA A 81 13.24 0.66 7.82
C ALA A 81 13.88 2.05 7.66
N LEU A 82 13.31 2.85 6.76
CA LEU A 82 13.70 4.25 6.58
C LEU A 82 12.65 5.14 7.24
N PRO A 83 13.03 6.00 8.21
CA PRO A 83 12.08 6.95 8.80
C PRO A 83 11.55 7.87 7.70
N ARG A 84 10.23 8.02 7.65
CA ARG A 84 9.57 8.97 6.76
C ARG A 84 9.63 10.34 7.43
N THR A 85 10.80 10.96 7.41
CA THR A 85 10.99 12.34 7.86
C THR A 85 10.31 13.28 6.87
N GLY A 86 9.20 13.89 7.31
CA GLY A 86 8.56 15.05 6.70
C GLY A 86 8.49 15.07 5.17
N GLY A 87 7.41 14.52 4.60
CA GLY A 87 7.07 14.69 3.19
C GLY A 87 7.72 13.66 2.26
N ARG A 88 7.07 13.42 1.13
CA ARG A 88 7.38 12.38 0.13
C ARG A 88 8.85 12.50 -0.35
N ARG A 89 9.78 11.73 0.22
CA ARG A 89 10.79 11.10 -0.63
C ARG A 89 10.06 10.04 -1.45
N LEU A 90 9.44 10.48 -2.56
CA LEU A 90 9.14 9.58 -3.65
C LEU A 90 10.48 8.96 -4.03
N ILE A 91 10.72 7.73 -3.56
CA ILE A 91 11.75 6.90 -4.14
C ILE A 91 11.35 6.77 -5.60
N ARG A 92 11.98 7.57 -6.46
CA ARG A 92 12.03 7.31 -7.89
C ARG A 92 12.81 6.01 -8.01
N VAL A 93 12.09 4.89 -7.87
CA VAL A 93 12.57 3.60 -8.33
C VAL A 93 12.56 3.75 -9.84
N GLU A 94 13.67 4.22 -10.41
CA GLU A 94 13.89 4.12 -11.84
C GLU A 94 13.53 2.69 -12.26
N PRO A 95 12.67 2.51 -13.28
CA PRO A 95 12.31 1.19 -13.74
C PRO A 95 13.50 0.63 -14.52
N SER A 96 14.50 0.13 -13.79
CA SER A 96 15.53 -0.71 -14.38
C SER A 96 14.90 -2.07 -14.66
N TRP A 97 14.34 -2.20 -15.86
CA TRP A 97 13.76 -3.43 -16.42
C TRP A 97 14.71 -4.65 -16.36
N TRP A 98 16.01 -4.41 -16.11
CA TRP A 98 17.05 -5.43 -15.96
C TRP A 98 17.24 -5.96 -14.53
N LYS A 99 16.53 -5.42 -13.52
CA LYS A 99 16.64 -5.84 -12.10
C LYS A 99 15.39 -6.56 -11.58
N ASN A 100 14.92 -7.59 -12.30
CA ASN A 100 14.07 -8.64 -11.71
C ASN A 100 14.89 -9.54 -10.74
N ARG A 101 15.57 -8.92 -9.76
CA ARG A 101 16.40 -9.58 -8.75
C ARG A 101 15.63 -10.58 -7.89
N LYS A 102 14.29 -10.51 -7.86
CA LYS A 102 13.43 -11.44 -7.11
C LYS A 102 13.21 -12.77 -7.84
N LEU A 103 13.12 -12.78 -9.18
CA LEU A 103 12.97 -14.03 -9.95
C LEU A 103 14.30 -14.73 -10.23
N ALA A 104 15.40 -13.99 -10.31
CA ALA A 104 16.72 -14.55 -10.56
C ALA A 104 17.08 -15.72 -9.61
N PRO A 105 16.96 -15.61 -8.27
CA PRO A 105 17.26 -16.74 -7.38
C PRO A 105 16.30 -17.91 -7.58
N THR A 106 15.02 -17.68 -7.83
CA THR A 106 14.06 -18.76 -8.12
C THR A 106 14.36 -19.51 -9.41
N ALA A 107 14.74 -18.78 -10.46
CA ALA A 107 15.08 -19.36 -11.76
C ALA A 107 16.38 -20.16 -11.66
N VAL A 108 17.38 -19.63 -10.94
CA VAL A 108 18.63 -20.36 -10.68
C VAL A 108 18.37 -21.62 -9.85
N ALA A 109 17.57 -21.54 -8.78
CA ALA A 109 17.22 -22.71 -7.97
C ALA A 109 16.45 -23.78 -8.78
N LEU A 110 15.53 -23.37 -9.66
CA LEU A 110 14.81 -24.27 -10.56
C LEU A 110 15.75 -24.94 -11.56
N VAL A 111 16.65 -24.18 -12.19
CA VAL A 111 17.63 -24.73 -13.13
C VAL A 111 18.56 -25.71 -12.43
N LEU A 112 19.09 -25.36 -11.26
CA LEU A 112 19.94 -26.26 -10.47
C LEU A 112 19.21 -27.55 -10.09
N TRP A 113 17.93 -27.46 -9.71
CA TRP A 113 17.11 -28.63 -9.40
C TRP A 113 16.87 -29.51 -10.63
N LEU A 114 16.51 -28.93 -11.78
CA LEU A 114 16.33 -29.67 -13.03
C LEU A 114 17.61 -30.38 -13.48
N VAL A 115 18.76 -29.71 -13.36
CA VAL A 115 20.06 -30.30 -13.68
C VAL A 115 20.38 -31.42 -12.69
N ALA A 116 20.10 -31.26 -11.39
CA ALA A 116 20.30 -32.30 -10.37
C ALA A 116 19.44 -33.54 -10.64
N VAL A 117 18.17 -33.38 -11.03
CA VAL A 117 17.29 -34.49 -11.39
C VAL A 117 17.82 -35.20 -12.65
N ALA A 118 18.26 -34.45 -13.65
CA ALA A 118 18.84 -35.03 -14.87
C ALA A 118 20.14 -35.80 -14.58
N THR A 119 21.01 -35.30 -13.71
CA THR A 119 22.21 -36.04 -13.29
C THR A 119 21.86 -37.26 -12.45
N GLN A 120 20.87 -37.17 -11.57
CA GLN A 120 20.37 -38.30 -10.77
C GLN A 120 19.87 -39.45 -11.66
N LEU A 121 19.12 -39.13 -12.73
CA LEU A 121 18.63 -40.12 -13.70
C LEU A 121 19.75 -40.81 -14.49
N GLY A 122 20.84 -40.11 -14.79
CA GLY A 122 21.95 -40.63 -15.60
C GLY A 122 23.11 -41.26 -14.82
N ARG A 123 23.39 -40.77 -13.61
CA ARG A 123 24.58 -41.11 -12.81
C ARG A 123 24.27 -41.59 -11.39
N GLY A 124 23.00 -41.55 -10.96
CA GLY A 124 22.61 -41.83 -9.58
C GLY A 124 22.98 -40.70 -8.62
N LEU A 125 22.93 -40.97 -7.32
CA LEU A 125 23.26 -40.02 -6.26
C LEU A 125 24.77 -39.92 -6.05
N ASP A 126 25.45 -39.20 -6.94
CA ASP A 126 26.86 -38.83 -6.79
C ASP A 126 27.05 -37.48 -6.07
N LEU A 127 28.29 -37.18 -5.67
CA LEU A 127 28.61 -35.94 -4.94
C LEU A 127 28.20 -34.68 -5.72
N LEU A 128 28.28 -34.72 -7.05
CA LEU A 128 27.86 -33.64 -7.92
C LEU A 128 26.34 -33.42 -7.85
N THR A 129 25.55 -34.50 -7.91
CA THR A 129 24.09 -34.44 -7.80
C THR A 129 23.65 -33.89 -6.45
N ILE A 130 24.27 -34.33 -5.36
CA ILE A 130 24.01 -33.79 -4.01
C ILE A 130 24.38 -32.29 -3.95
N ALA A 131 25.53 -31.90 -4.50
CA ALA A 131 25.95 -30.50 -4.52
C ALA A 131 24.98 -29.61 -5.32
N LEU A 132 24.42 -30.11 -6.43
CA LEU A 132 23.42 -29.40 -7.23
C LEU A 132 22.09 -29.24 -6.47
N PHE A 133 21.60 -30.30 -5.82
CA PHE A 133 20.40 -30.22 -4.97
C PHE A 133 20.61 -29.25 -3.80
N LEU A 134 21.75 -29.34 -3.11
CA LEU A 134 22.10 -28.44 -2.03
C LEU A 134 22.18 -26.99 -2.51
N GLY A 135 22.77 -26.74 -3.69
CA GLY A 135 22.81 -25.42 -4.31
C GLY A 135 21.41 -24.85 -4.59
N SER A 136 20.50 -25.68 -5.11
CA SER A 136 19.09 -25.31 -5.31
C SER A 136 18.39 -24.96 -3.99
N ILE A 137 18.54 -25.81 -2.97
CA ILE A 137 17.95 -25.62 -1.64
C ILE A 137 18.47 -24.33 -0.99
N LEU A 138 19.78 -24.07 -1.03
CA LEU A 138 20.37 -22.88 -0.42
C LEU A 138 19.94 -21.60 -1.12
N ILE A 139 19.96 -21.56 -2.47
CA ILE A 139 19.62 -20.35 -3.22
C ILE A 139 18.11 -20.06 -3.14
N GLY A 140 17.27 -21.08 -3.36
CA GLY A 140 15.81 -20.93 -3.32
C GLY A 140 15.27 -20.78 -1.90
N GLY A 141 15.93 -21.41 -0.92
CA GLY A 141 15.52 -21.48 0.48
C GLY A 141 16.10 -20.40 1.38
N TYR A 142 17.12 -19.64 0.95
CA TYR A 142 17.69 -18.53 1.72
C TYR A 142 16.63 -17.55 2.29
N PRO A 143 15.70 -16.99 1.48
CA PRO A 143 14.68 -16.07 2.01
C PRO A 143 13.74 -16.76 3.00
N ILE A 144 13.40 -18.03 2.76
CA ILE A 144 12.53 -18.84 3.63
C ILE A 144 13.21 -19.06 4.99
N GLY A 145 14.47 -19.48 4.97
CA GLY A 145 15.26 -19.74 6.18
C GLY A 145 15.53 -18.46 6.99
N ALA A 146 15.79 -17.34 6.32
CA ALA A 146 15.93 -16.04 6.98
C ALA A 146 14.63 -15.62 7.68
N ALA A 147 13.49 -15.75 6.99
CA ALA A 147 12.18 -15.47 7.57
C ALA A 147 11.85 -16.42 8.73
N ALA A 148 12.13 -17.71 8.58
CA ALA A 148 11.94 -18.71 9.62
C ALA A 148 12.76 -18.40 10.88
N LEU A 149 14.02 -17.99 10.72
CA LEU A 149 14.87 -17.61 11.84
C LEU A 149 14.35 -16.37 12.56
N ALA A 150 13.86 -15.38 11.81
CA ALA A 150 13.21 -14.20 12.38
C ALA A 150 11.92 -14.58 13.15
N SER A 151 11.08 -15.45 12.58
CA SER A 151 9.85 -15.94 13.22
C SER A 151 10.13 -16.77 14.47
N LEU A 152 11.18 -17.61 14.45
CA LEU A 152 11.61 -18.40 15.60
C LEU A 152 12.14 -17.52 16.74
N ARG A 153 12.98 -16.51 16.43
CA ARG A 153 13.40 -15.48 17.40
C ARG A 153 12.20 -14.71 17.96
N ALA A 154 11.15 -14.60 17.16
CA ALA A 154 9.90 -14.00 17.57
C ALA A 154 8.97 -14.96 18.34
N LEU A 155 9.39 -16.19 18.67
CA LEU A 155 8.56 -17.21 19.33
C LEU A 155 7.24 -17.47 18.58
N ARG A 156 7.26 -17.39 17.24
CA ARG A 156 6.12 -17.70 16.38
C ARG A 156 6.46 -18.86 15.47
N LEU A 157 5.66 -19.91 15.53
CA LEU A 157 5.73 -21.03 14.61
C LEU A 157 4.82 -20.71 13.41
N ASP A 158 5.40 -20.11 12.38
CA ASP A 158 4.71 -19.79 11.13
C ASP A 158 5.02 -20.83 10.04
N MET A 159 4.49 -20.58 8.84
CA MET A 159 4.73 -21.45 7.69
C MET A 159 6.22 -21.55 7.33
N ASN A 160 6.99 -20.46 7.47
CA ASN A 160 8.42 -20.45 7.15
C ASN A 160 9.21 -21.38 8.09
N VAL A 161 8.86 -21.39 9.37
CA VAL A 161 9.44 -22.32 10.36
C VAL A 161 9.10 -23.76 10.01
N LEU A 162 7.82 -24.05 9.72
CA LEU A 162 7.38 -25.41 9.33
C LEU A 162 8.10 -25.89 8.06
N MET A 163 8.18 -25.05 7.04
CA MET A 163 8.88 -25.32 5.80
C MET A 163 10.37 -25.57 6.02
N SER A 164 11.03 -24.75 6.84
CA SER A 164 12.45 -24.91 7.14
C SER A 164 12.74 -26.21 7.87
N ILE A 165 11.93 -26.58 8.87
CA ILE A 165 12.07 -27.85 9.59
C ILE A 165 11.83 -29.03 8.63
N SER A 166 10.84 -28.92 7.75
CA SER A 166 10.51 -29.97 6.77
C SER A 166 11.64 -30.19 5.76
N VAL A 167 12.22 -29.12 5.23
CA VAL A 167 13.36 -29.18 4.30
C VAL A 167 14.61 -29.74 4.99
N ILE A 168 14.91 -29.31 6.22
CA ILE A 168 16.02 -29.86 7.01
C ILE A 168 15.78 -31.35 7.28
N GLY A 169 14.55 -31.74 7.61
CA GLY A 169 14.13 -33.11 7.82
C GLY A 169 14.33 -33.97 6.57
N ALA A 170 13.81 -33.54 5.42
CA ALA A 170 13.97 -34.24 4.15
C ALA A 170 15.44 -34.41 3.76
N VAL A 171 16.27 -33.38 3.94
CA VAL A 171 17.72 -33.46 3.75
C VAL A 171 18.37 -34.48 4.69
N ALA A 172 18.00 -34.49 5.97
CA ALA A 172 18.51 -35.45 6.95
C ALA A 172 18.13 -36.90 6.63
N LEU A 173 17.01 -37.11 5.92
CA LEU A 173 16.55 -38.41 5.45
C LEU A 173 17.18 -38.84 4.11
N GLY A 174 18.00 -37.99 3.49
CA GLY A 174 18.59 -38.25 2.17
C GLY A 174 17.64 -37.98 1.00
N GLU A 175 16.46 -37.40 1.25
CA GLU A 175 15.45 -37.05 0.25
C GLU A 175 15.74 -35.68 -0.38
N TRP A 176 16.93 -35.55 -0.99
CA TRP A 176 17.44 -34.30 -1.57
C TRP A 176 16.56 -33.73 -2.68
N SER A 177 16.00 -34.62 -3.51
CA SER A 177 15.14 -34.23 -4.64
C SER A 177 13.83 -33.60 -4.17
N GLU A 178 13.16 -34.23 -3.20
CA GLU A 178 11.92 -33.74 -2.60
C GLU A 178 12.14 -32.42 -1.86
N ALA A 179 13.22 -32.32 -1.07
CA ALA A 179 13.60 -31.09 -0.38
C ALA A 179 13.80 -29.92 -1.37
N GLY A 180 14.51 -30.17 -2.48
CA GLY A 180 14.73 -29.18 -3.52
C GLY A 180 13.44 -28.78 -4.25
N LEU A 181 12.58 -29.74 -4.58
CA LEU A 181 11.31 -29.49 -5.28
C LEU A 181 10.40 -28.58 -4.46
N VAL A 182 10.23 -28.89 -3.18
CA VAL A 182 9.40 -28.11 -2.25
C VAL A 182 9.93 -26.68 -2.12
N VAL A 183 11.24 -26.49 -2.00
CA VAL A 183 11.87 -25.15 -1.97
C VAL A 183 11.62 -24.38 -3.26
N VAL A 184 11.84 -25.00 -4.41
CA VAL A 184 11.67 -24.35 -5.72
C VAL A 184 10.22 -23.92 -5.94
N LEU A 185 9.25 -24.79 -5.68
CA LEU A 185 7.82 -24.47 -5.83
C LEU A 185 7.40 -23.32 -4.90
N PHE A 186 7.85 -23.35 -3.64
CA PHE A 186 7.53 -22.30 -2.68
C PHE A 186 8.19 -20.96 -3.04
N SER A 187 9.46 -20.99 -3.43
CA SER A 187 10.22 -19.80 -3.86
C SER A 187 9.60 -19.17 -5.11
N LEU A 188 9.15 -19.99 -6.07
CA LEU A 188 8.40 -19.55 -7.25
C LEU A 188 7.07 -18.88 -6.86
N GLY A 189 6.27 -19.53 -6.00
CA GLY A 189 4.97 -19.00 -5.56
C GLY A 189 5.09 -17.65 -4.86
N THR A 190 6.02 -17.53 -3.92
CA THR A 190 6.30 -16.28 -3.19
C THR A 190 6.83 -15.18 -4.09
N SER A 191 7.66 -15.51 -5.09
CA SER A 191 8.18 -14.54 -6.06
C SER A 191 7.09 -14.04 -7.01
N LEU A 192 6.23 -14.93 -7.52
CA LEU A 192 5.08 -14.56 -8.34
C LEU A 192 4.12 -13.65 -7.56
N GLN A 193 3.88 -13.97 -6.28
CA GLN A 193 3.09 -13.15 -5.38
C GLN A 193 3.69 -11.74 -5.23
N GLY A 194 4.99 -11.63 -4.93
CA GLY A 194 5.67 -10.35 -4.73
C GLY A 194 5.65 -9.44 -5.97
N ILE A 195 5.82 -10.00 -7.17
CA ILE A 195 5.76 -9.23 -8.43
C ILE A 195 4.40 -8.58 -8.62
N THR A 196 3.34 -9.35 -8.39
CA THR A 196 2.01 -8.84 -8.71
C THR A 196 1.52 -7.83 -7.68
N PHE A 197 1.96 -7.94 -6.42
CA PHE A 197 1.78 -6.87 -5.44
C PHE A 197 2.48 -5.57 -5.86
N GLU A 198 3.74 -5.63 -6.29
CA GLU A 198 4.51 -4.44 -6.67
C GLU A 198 3.95 -3.74 -7.93
N ARG A 199 3.41 -4.50 -8.89
CA ARG A 199 2.71 -3.94 -10.06
C ARG A 199 1.45 -3.19 -9.67
N THR A 200 0.64 -3.78 -8.80
CA THR A 200 -0.62 -3.18 -8.32
C THR A 200 -0.33 -1.88 -7.56
N ARG A 201 0.69 -1.89 -6.69
CA ARG A 201 1.12 -0.71 -5.92
C ARG A 201 1.56 0.44 -6.81
N ARG A 202 2.31 0.17 -7.87
CA ARG A 202 2.74 1.21 -8.83
C ARG A 202 1.57 1.87 -9.55
N ALA A 203 0.58 1.08 -9.97
CA ALA A 203 -0.62 1.61 -10.65
C ALA A 203 -1.47 2.52 -9.74
N ILE A 204 -1.56 2.20 -8.44
CA ILE A 204 -2.26 3.03 -7.46
C ILE A 204 -1.50 4.34 -7.21
N ARG A 205 -0.16 4.27 -7.08
CA ARG A 205 0.68 5.45 -6.80
C ARG A 205 0.66 6.49 -7.91
N SER A 206 0.67 6.07 -9.17
CA SER A 206 0.63 6.98 -10.32
C SER A 206 -0.65 7.83 -10.39
N LEU A 207 -1.70 7.45 -9.66
CA LEU A 207 -2.95 8.22 -9.59
C LEU A 207 -2.90 9.35 -8.55
N PHE A 208 -1.93 9.33 -7.63
CA PHE A 208 -1.75 10.33 -6.56
C PHE A 208 -0.59 11.31 -6.83
N ASP A 209 -0.03 11.32 -8.04
CA ASP A 209 0.99 12.29 -8.49
C ASP A 209 0.35 13.60 -8.98
N ALA A 210 -0.80 13.99 -8.42
CA ALA A 210 -1.56 15.15 -8.86
C ALA A 210 -1.25 16.45 -8.09
N THR A 211 -0.38 16.42 -7.07
CA THR A 211 0.05 17.61 -6.31
C THR A 211 1.40 18.09 -6.84
N PRO A 212 1.62 19.40 -7.06
CA PRO A 212 2.92 19.92 -7.48
C PRO A 212 3.99 19.61 -6.43
N ASP A 213 5.20 19.27 -6.88
CA ASP A 213 6.38 19.09 -6.00
C ASP A 213 7.03 20.44 -5.61
N GLU A 214 6.68 21.51 -6.32
CA GLU A 214 7.24 22.85 -6.15
C GLU A 214 6.14 23.91 -5.91
N ALA A 215 6.48 24.94 -5.12
CA ALA A 215 5.68 26.12 -4.89
C ALA A 215 6.50 27.40 -5.10
N ARG A 216 5.84 28.47 -5.56
CA ARG A 216 6.45 29.82 -5.63
C ARG A 216 6.11 30.59 -4.36
N VAL A 217 7.10 30.84 -3.53
CA VAL A 217 7.00 31.68 -2.33
C VAL A 217 7.38 33.12 -2.70
N LEU A 218 6.64 34.08 -2.16
CA LEU A 218 6.90 35.50 -2.29
C LEU A 218 7.73 35.99 -1.10
N CYS A 219 9.04 36.16 -1.30
CA CYS A 219 9.97 36.72 -0.31
C CYS A 219 10.36 38.13 -0.72
N ASP A 220 10.03 39.15 0.10
CA ASP A 220 10.39 40.55 -0.13
C ASP A 220 10.05 41.08 -1.54
N GLY A 221 8.93 40.61 -2.10
CA GLY A 221 8.46 40.99 -3.44
C GLY A 221 9.09 40.21 -4.60
N VAL A 222 9.97 39.24 -4.32
CA VAL A 222 10.59 38.34 -5.31
C VAL A 222 9.97 36.95 -5.18
N GLU A 223 9.58 36.37 -6.32
CA GLU A 223 9.10 34.98 -6.39
C GLU A 223 10.29 34.01 -6.38
N VAL A 224 10.35 33.12 -5.40
CA VAL A 224 11.35 32.05 -5.28
C VAL A 224 10.64 30.71 -5.31
N THR A 225 11.08 29.82 -6.21
CA THR A 225 10.57 28.44 -6.25
C THR A 225 11.24 27.60 -5.18
N VAL A 226 10.44 26.94 -4.35
CA VAL A 226 10.88 26.05 -3.28
C VAL A 226 10.10 24.73 -3.35
N ALA A 227 10.64 23.68 -2.73
CA ALA A 227 9.92 22.42 -2.61
C ALA A 227 8.74 22.57 -1.63
N VAL A 228 7.59 21.97 -1.96
CA VAL A 228 6.35 22.10 -1.16
C VAL A 228 6.55 21.64 0.30
N GLU A 229 7.46 20.69 0.53
CA GLU A 229 7.79 20.16 1.85
C GLU A 229 8.48 21.17 2.77
N THR A 230 9.11 22.19 2.18
CA THR A 230 9.82 23.23 2.95
C THR A 230 8.90 24.36 3.39
N LEU A 231 7.66 24.39 2.89
CA LEU A 231 6.68 25.42 3.25
C LEU A 231 6.30 25.33 4.73
N VAL A 232 6.30 26.47 5.39
CA VAL A 232 5.85 26.63 6.76
C VAL A 232 4.59 27.47 6.84
N PRO A 233 3.71 27.25 7.84
CA PRO A 233 2.57 28.13 8.07
C PRO A 233 3.02 29.59 8.21
N GLY A 234 2.37 30.48 7.47
CA GLY A 234 2.73 31.89 7.34
C GLY A 234 3.44 32.24 6.03
N ASP A 235 3.99 31.27 5.30
CA ASP A 235 4.56 31.53 3.97
C ASP A 235 3.50 32.06 3.01
N ARG A 236 3.87 33.02 2.17
CA ARG A 236 2.99 33.60 1.14
C ARG A 236 3.36 33.01 -0.20
N ILE A 237 2.47 32.23 -0.79
CA ILE A 237 2.70 31.60 -2.09
C ILE A 237 1.90 32.27 -3.20
N VAL A 238 2.48 32.33 -4.39
CA VAL A 238 1.83 32.85 -5.60
C VAL A 238 1.36 31.67 -6.44
N VAL A 239 0.05 31.61 -6.68
CA VAL A 239 -0.59 30.60 -7.54
C VAL A 239 -1.11 31.29 -8.80
N ARG A 240 -0.55 30.93 -9.96
CA ARG A 240 -0.95 31.54 -11.23
C ARG A 240 -2.21 30.87 -11.81
N PRO A 241 -2.89 31.51 -12.79
CA PRO A 241 -4.02 30.91 -13.47
C PRO A 241 -3.69 29.53 -14.06
N GLY A 242 -4.58 28.56 -13.88
CA GLY A 242 -4.40 27.18 -14.34
C GLY A 242 -3.46 26.31 -13.48
N GLU A 243 -2.77 26.89 -12.49
CA GLU A 243 -1.90 26.13 -11.60
C GLU A 243 -2.68 25.42 -10.50
N ARG A 244 -2.12 24.31 -10.01
CA ARG A 244 -2.67 23.66 -8.81
C ARG A 244 -2.16 24.38 -7.57
N ILE A 245 -3.02 24.50 -6.59
CA ILE A 245 -2.69 25.08 -5.28
C ILE A 245 -1.79 24.07 -4.53
N PRO A 246 -0.55 24.43 -4.15
CA PRO A 246 0.41 23.47 -3.59
C PRO A 246 0.17 23.16 -2.10
N ALA A 247 -0.45 24.07 -1.34
CA ALA A 247 -0.68 23.91 0.10
C ALA A 247 -2.05 24.45 0.53
N ASP A 248 -2.56 23.95 1.66
CA ASP A 248 -3.77 24.51 2.29
C ASP A 248 -3.46 25.91 2.83
N GLY A 249 -4.36 26.86 2.59
CA GLY A 249 -4.14 28.25 2.95
C GLY A 249 -5.38 29.13 2.88
N GLU A 250 -5.17 30.40 3.13
CA GLU A 250 -6.18 31.47 2.99
C GLU A 250 -5.71 32.46 1.94
N VAL A 251 -6.62 32.94 1.09
CA VAL A 251 -6.29 33.98 0.11
C VAL A 251 -6.01 35.29 0.86
N GLU A 252 -4.87 35.93 0.58
CA GLU A 252 -4.51 37.28 1.05
C GLU A 252 -4.58 38.33 -0.07
N GLY A 253 -4.68 37.89 -1.32
CA GLY A 253 -4.66 38.79 -2.46
C GLY A 253 -5.08 38.13 -3.75
N GLY A 254 -5.78 38.88 -4.60
CA GLY A 254 -6.34 38.40 -5.86
C GLY A 254 -7.75 37.84 -5.70
N ARG A 255 -8.38 37.54 -6.85
CA ARG A 255 -9.70 36.91 -6.93
C ARG A 255 -9.68 35.93 -8.09
N SER A 256 -10.15 34.71 -7.86
CA SER A 256 -10.17 33.67 -8.88
C SER A 256 -11.24 32.63 -8.56
N ALA A 257 -11.71 31.92 -9.58
CA ALA A 257 -12.57 30.77 -9.40
C ALA A 257 -11.70 29.50 -9.24
N VAL A 258 -11.88 28.75 -8.15
CA VAL A 258 -11.09 27.55 -7.86
C VAL A 258 -11.94 26.31 -8.07
N VAL A 259 -11.44 25.36 -8.85
CA VAL A 259 -12.10 24.07 -9.08
C VAL A 259 -11.69 23.11 -7.96
N GLN A 260 -12.65 22.80 -7.08
CA GLN A 260 -12.42 22.01 -5.86
C GLN A 260 -13.05 20.60 -5.92
N ALA A 261 -13.49 20.15 -7.10
CA ALA A 261 -14.19 18.87 -7.32
C ALA A 261 -13.48 17.64 -6.74
N ALA A 262 -12.14 17.65 -6.71
CA ALA A 262 -11.35 16.55 -6.14
C ALA A 262 -11.49 16.40 -4.62
N ILE A 263 -12.00 17.42 -3.92
CA ILE A 263 -12.13 17.44 -2.45
C ILE A 263 -13.60 17.57 -2.05
N THR A 264 -14.34 18.49 -2.66
CA THR A 264 -15.75 18.77 -2.28
C THR A 264 -16.76 17.93 -3.06
N GLY A 265 -16.36 17.31 -4.17
CA GLY A 265 -17.28 16.62 -5.09
C GLY A 265 -18.12 17.56 -5.95
N GLU A 266 -18.09 18.87 -5.70
CA GLU A 266 -18.83 19.85 -6.48
C GLU A 266 -18.11 20.17 -7.79
N SER A 267 -18.79 19.99 -8.93
CA SER A 267 -18.20 20.17 -10.26
C SER A 267 -18.03 21.64 -10.67
N GLY A 268 -18.71 22.57 -9.99
CA GLY A 268 -18.64 24.00 -10.25
C GLY A 268 -17.38 24.65 -9.63
N PRO A 269 -16.72 25.59 -10.33
CA PRO A 269 -15.71 26.44 -9.71
C PRO A 269 -16.33 27.29 -8.59
N VAL A 270 -15.61 27.44 -7.47
CA VAL A 270 -16.03 28.30 -6.35
C VAL A 270 -15.21 29.58 -6.38
N HIS A 271 -15.87 30.73 -6.37
CA HIS A 271 -15.18 32.02 -6.31
C HIS A 271 -14.47 32.19 -4.96
N LYS A 272 -13.20 32.60 -5.04
CA LYS A 272 -12.35 32.86 -3.88
C LYS A 272 -11.85 34.30 -3.94
N SER A 273 -11.91 34.95 -2.79
CA SER A 273 -11.47 36.31 -2.51
C SER A 273 -10.73 36.35 -1.18
N ASP A 274 -10.20 37.52 -0.84
CA ASP A 274 -9.45 37.75 0.39
C ASP A 274 -10.17 37.19 1.63
N GLY A 275 -9.44 36.40 2.42
CA GLY A 275 -9.94 35.67 3.59
C GLY A 275 -10.54 34.28 3.30
N ASP A 276 -10.81 33.91 2.05
CA ASP A 276 -11.42 32.61 1.73
C ASP A 276 -10.40 31.46 1.82
N PRO A 277 -10.79 30.28 2.32
CA PRO A 277 -9.92 29.11 2.38
C PRO A 277 -9.75 28.45 1.02
N VAL A 278 -8.54 27.98 0.75
CA VAL A 278 -8.15 27.20 -0.42
C VAL A 278 -7.41 25.92 -0.01
N PHE A 279 -7.53 24.89 -0.84
CA PHE A 279 -7.06 23.54 -0.50
C PHE A 279 -5.99 23.06 -1.48
N ALA A 280 -5.00 22.34 -0.95
CA ALA A 280 -3.95 21.72 -1.74
C ALA A 280 -4.51 20.75 -2.79
N GLY A 281 -3.92 20.76 -4.00
CA GLY A 281 -4.32 19.91 -5.13
C GLY A 281 -5.51 20.42 -5.94
N THR A 282 -6.25 21.42 -5.45
CA THR A 282 -7.31 22.09 -6.23
C THR A 282 -6.72 22.97 -7.33
N MET A 283 -7.49 23.24 -8.38
CA MET A 283 -7.00 23.98 -9.56
C MET A 283 -7.45 25.42 -9.51
N ASN A 284 -6.50 26.34 -9.58
CA ASN A 284 -6.77 27.75 -9.73
C ASN A 284 -7.27 28.03 -11.15
N GLY A 285 -8.34 28.82 -11.26
CA GLY A 285 -8.95 29.19 -12.54
C GLY A 285 -8.20 30.33 -13.22
N SER A 286 -8.88 31.45 -13.41
CA SER A 286 -8.47 32.54 -14.31
C SER A 286 -7.64 33.65 -13.65
N GLY A 287 -7.74 33.85 -12.33
CA GLY A 287 -7.03 34.91 -11.61
C GLY A 287 -5.78 34.41 -10.86
N ALA A 288 -4.77 35.27 -10.70
CA ALA A 288 -3.64 34.96 -9.80
C ALA A 288 -4.07 35.14 -8.34
N LEU A 289 -3.63 34.23 -7.48
CA LEU A 289 -3.90 34.27 -6.03
C LEU A 289 -2.58 34.37 -5.26
N ILE A 290 -2.58 35.20 -4.23
CA ILE A 290 -1.58 35.19 -3.15
C ILE A 290 -2.24 34.46 -1.99
N VAL A 291 -1.67 33.33 -1.60
CA VAL A 291 -2.22 32.45 -0.56
C VAL A 291 -1.24 32.40 0.60
N ARG A 292 -1.72 32.68 1.82
CA ARG A 292 -0.97 32.42 3.04
C ARG A 292 -1.15 30.96 3.43
N VAL A 293 -0.05 30.23 3.53
CA VAL A 293 -0.02 28.83 3.97
C VAL A 293 -0.50 28.76 5.41
N THR A 294 -1.50 27.90 5.67
CA THR A 294 -2.07 27.70 7.02
C THR A 294 -1.63 26.38 7.64
N LYS A 295 -1.29 25.39 6.81
CA LYS A 295 -0.89 24.05 7.25
C LYS A 295 0.38 23.59 6.56
N ARG A 296 1.15 22.73 7.24
CA ARG A 296 2.28 22.04 6.63
C ARG A 296 1.80 21.06 5.56
N ALA A 297 2.68 20.69 4.63
CA ALA A 297 2.37 19.73 3.56
C ALA A 297 1.76 18.40 4.09
N THR A 298 2.22 17.95 5.27
CA THR A 298 1.76 16.73 5.95
C THR A 298 0.37 16.83 6.59
N GLU A 299 -0.16 18.03 6.75
CA GLU A 299 -1.41 18.33 7.49
C GLU A 299 -2.52 18.83 6.56
N THR A 300 -2.27 18.88 5.25
CA THR A 300 -3.26 19.30 4.26
C THR A 300 -4.47 18.35 4.24
N VAL A 301 -5.64 18.86 3.82
CA VAL A 301 -6.85 18.03 3.64
C VAL A 301 -6.55 16.84 2.72
N LEU A 302 -5.79 17.07 1.64
CA LEU A 302 -5.36 16.02 0.72
C LEU A 302 -4.45 14.99 1.40
N ALA A 303 -3.48 15.42 2.22
CA ALA A 303 -2.64 14.50 2.99
C ALA A 303 -3.47 13.67 3.99
N GLY A 304 -4.49 14.27 4.62
CA GLY A 304 -5.45 13.55 5.46
C GLY A 304 -6.24 12.50 4.68
N ILE A 305 -6.75 12.83 3.50
CA ILE A 305 -7.44 11.87 2.61
C ILE A 305 -6.48 10.75 2.18
N VAL A 306 -5.25 11.08 1.80
CA VAL A 306 -4.22 10.09 1.45
C VAL A 306 -3.96 9.15 2.63
N HIS A 307 -3.80 9.69 3.84
CA HIS A 307 -3.59 8.90 5.05
C HIS A 307 -4.76 7.95 5.31
N LEU A 308 -6.00 8.43 5.24
CA LEU A 308 -7.21 7.61 5.40
C LEU A 308 -7.29 6.51 4.33
N VAL A 309 -6.89 6.79 3.09
CA VAL A 309 -6.84 5.80 2.01
C VAL A 309 -5.73 4.79 2.23
N GLU A 310 -4.53 5.21 2.65
CA GLU A 310 -3.42 4.32 2.99
C GLU A 310 -3.78 3.41 4.17
N GLU A 311 -4.45 3.93 5.19
CA GLU A 311 -4.95 3.19 6.34
C GLU A 311 -6.03 2.17 5.94
N ALA A 312 -6.96 2.56 5.06
CA ALA A 312 -7.94 1.62 4.50
C ALA A 312 -7.29 0.51 3.65
N GLN A 313 -6.23 0.83 2.89
CA GLN A 313 -5.50 -0.17 2.08
C GLN A 313 -4.59 -1.09 2.90
N ALA A 314 -4.23 -0.70 4.12
CA ALA A 314 -3.47 -1.55 5.04
C ALA A 314 -4.29 -2.76 5.55
N SER A 315 -5.61 -2.74 5.35
CA SER A 315 -6.47 -3.82 5.81
C SER A 315 -6.28 -5.09 4.97
N LYS A 316 -5.86 -6.17 5.65
CA LYS A 316 -5.81 -7.52 5.06
C LYS A 316 -7.22 -7.99 4.71
N ALA A 317 -7.36 -8.69 3.59
CA ALA A 317 -8.64 -9.26 3.20
C ALA A 317 -9.16 -10.25 4.27
N PRO A 318 -10.47 -10.29 4.57
CA PRO A 318 -11.03 -11.19 5.57
C PRO A 318 -10.63 -12.66 5.37
N SER A 319 -10.63 -13.16 4.13
CA SER A 319 -10.18 -14.53 3.86
C SER A 319 -8.69 -14.75 4.17
N GLN A 320 -7.84 -13.75 3.94
CA GLN A 320 -6.41 -13.82 4.25
C GLN A 320 -6.19 -13.87 5.77
N GLN A 321 -6.96 -13.09 6.53
CA GLN A 321 -6.92 -13.12 8.00
C GLN A 321 -7.38 -14.47 8.56
N LEU A 322 -8.37 -15.11 7.91
CA LEU A 322 -8.85 -16.43 8.29
C LEU A 322 -7.78 -17.51 8.07
N VAL A 323 -7.09 -17.47 6.93
CA VAL A 323 -5.95 -18.36 6.65
C VAL A 323 -4.80 -18.13 7.63
N ASP A 324 -4.47 -16.86 7.91
CA ASP A 324 -3.44 -16.47 8.89
C ASP A 324 -3.76 -17.03 10.29
N ARG A 325 -5.03 -16.98 10.71
CA ARG A 325 -5.50 -17.53 12.00
C ARG A 325 -5.49 -19.05 12.02
N PHE A 326 -5.89 -19.69 10.92
CA PHE A 326 -5.81 -21.15 10.78
C PHE A 326 -4.36 -21.62 10.94
N SER A 327 -3.42 -21.01 10.21
CA SER A 327 -2.00 -21.36 10.27
C SER A 327 -1.40 -21.18 11.67
N ALA A 328 -1.82 -20.15 12.41
CA ALA A 328 -1.34 -19.89 13.77
C ALA A 328 -1.72 -21.00 14.78
N ILE A 329 -2.78 -21.77 14.51
CA ILE A 329 -3.23 -22.88 15.35
C ILE A 329 -2.74 -24.23 14.78
N TYR A 330 -2.87 -24.38 13.46
CA TYR A 330 -2.54 -25.60 12.74
C TYR A 330 -1.04 -25.94 12.84
N THR A 331 -0.15 -24.95 12.63
CA THR A 331 1.29 -25.20 12.62
C THR A 331 1.81 -25.72 13.97
N PRO A 332 1.52 -25.07 15.13
CA PRO A 332 1.92 -25.63 16.42
C PRO A 332 1.30 -27.01 16.72
N ALA A 333 0.05 -27.23 16.33
CA ALA A 333 -0.64 -28.50 16.57
C ALA A 333 0.02 -29.66 15.80
N VAL A 334 0.36 -29.45 14.53
CA VAL A 334 1.05 -30.44 13.69
C VAL A 334 2.47 -30.70 14.20
N VAL A 335 3.21 -29.66 14.59
CA VAL A 335 4.56 -29.83 15.16
C VAL A 335 4.51 -30.63 16.47
N ALA A 336 3.55 -30.33 17.34
CA ALA A 336 3.34 -31.08 18.56
C ALA A 336 2.96 -32.54 18.26
N LEU A 337 2.06 -32.78 17.30
CA LEU A 337 1.65 -34.12 16.90
C LEU A 337 2.82 -34.93 16.30
N ALA A 338 3.67 -34.31 15.47
CA ALA A 338 4.86 -34.95 14.93
C ALA A 338 5.88 -35.30 16.02
N GLY A 339 6.07 -34.39 16.99
CA GLY A 339 6.90 -34.64 18.17
C GLY A 339 6.37 -35.78 19.05
N LEU A 340 5.06 -35.82 19.28
CA LEU A 340 4.39 -36.91 20.01
C LEU A 340 4.48 -38.24 19.28
N LEU A 341 4.30 -38.25 17.96
CA LEU A 341 4.43 -39.45 17.13
C LEU A 341 5.86 -40.01 17.20
N ALA A 342 6.86 -39.14 17.02
CA ALA A 342 8.26 -39.54 17.07
C ALA A 342 8.67 -40.01 18.48
N GLY A 343 8.34 -39.23 19.51
CA GLY A 343 8.70 -39.52 20.90
C GLY A 343 7.95 -40.72 21.48
N GLY A 344 6.63 -40.80 21.25
CA GLY A 344 5.80 -41.92 21.70
C GLY A 344 6.22 -43.23 21.03
N GLY A 345 6.44 -43.20 19.71
CA GLY A 345 6.94 -44.36 18.97
C GLY A 345 8.28 -44.88 19.51
N TYR A 346 9.22 -43.97 19.77
CA TYR A 346 10.49 -44.32 20.41
C TYR A 346 10.30 -44.98 21.78
N LEU A 347 9.42 -44.45 22.64
CA LEU A 347 9.15 -45.01 23.97
C LEU A 347 8.59 -46.43 23.92
N PHE A 348 7.76 -46.77 22.92
CA PHE A 348 7.13 -48.10 22.82
C PHE A 348 7.96 -49.15 22.08
N THR A 349 8.74 -48.76 21.06
CA THR A 349 9.46 -49.72 20.21
C THR A 349 10.98 -49.65 20.34
N ASN A 350 11.52 -48.68 21.09
CA ASN A 350 12.96 -48.39 21.23
C ASN A 350 13.68 -48.14 19.88
N ASP A 351 12.92 -47.79 18.83
CA ASP A 351 13.41 -47.54 17.48
C ASP A 351 13.30 -46.03 17.17
N GLY A 352 14.35 -45.29 17.49
CA GLY A 352 14.34 -43.83 17.35
C GLY A 352 14.34 -43.36 15.90
N SER A 353 15.02 -44.07 15.00
CA SER A 353 15.20 -43.63 13.61
C SER A 353 13.92 -43.79 12.80
N SER A 354 13.21 -44.91 12.94
CA SER A 354 11.95 -45.17 12.21
C SER A 354 10.84 -44.22 12.62
N TRP A 355 10.70 -43.94 13.93
CA TRP A 355 9.65 -43.04 14.42
C TRP A 355 10.00 -41.56 14.21
N LEU A 356 11.27 -41.18 14.26
CA LEU A 356 11.71 -39.86 13.82
C LEU A 356 11.43 -39.64 12.33
N TYR A 357 11.72 -40.64 11.48
CA TYR A 357 11.37 -40.62 10.06
C TYR A 357 9.87 -40.36 9.86
N ARG A 358 9.00 -41.11 10.54
CA ARG A 358 7.54 -40.93 10.44
C ARG A 358 7.08 -39.55 10.92
N GLY A 359 7.69 -39.00 11.97
CA GLY A 359 7.42 -37.64 12.44
C GLY A 359 7.79 -36.58 11.42
N LEU A 360 8.96 -36.71 10.79
CA LEU A 360 9.41 -35.81 9.71
C LEU A 360 8.51 -35.91 8.48
N VAL A 361 8.12 -37.13 8.08
CA VAL A 361 7.17 -37.35 6.98
C VAL A 361 5.82 -36.68 7.26
N LEU A 362 5.32 -36.76 8.50
CA LEU A 362 4.09 -36.07 8.89
C LEU A 362 4.22 -34.56 8.71
N LEU A 363 5.35 -33.95 9.11
CA LEU A 363 5.58 -32.51 8.92
C LEU A 363 5.57 -32.10 7.45
N VAL A 364 6.21 -32.90 6.59
CA VAL A 364 6.27 -32.67 5.15
C VAL A 364 4.87 -32.73 4.53
N ILE A 365 4.09 -33.77 4.84
CA ILE A 365 2.72 -33.95 4.32
C ILE A 365 1.80 -32.84 4.83
N ALA A 366 2.02 -32.38 6.05
CA ALA A 366 1.16 -31.40 6.68
C ALA A 366 1.35 -29.96 6.16
N CYS A 367 2.27 -29.66 5.24
CA CYS A 367 2.40 -28.29 4.72
C CYS A 367 1.08 -27.82 4.07
N PRO A 368 0.42 -26.76 4.59
CA PRO A 368 -0.79 -26.21 3.97
C PRO A 368 -0.43 -25.25 2.83
N CYS A 369 0.55 -25.62 2.01
CA CYS A 369 1.19 -24.77 1.02
C CYS A 369 0.19 -24.19 0.01
N ALA A 370 -0.70 -25.03 -0.53
CA ALA A 370 -1.73 -24.60 -1.48
C ALA A 370 -2.78 -23.68 -0.84
N LEU A 371 -3.18 -23.95 0.41
CA LEU A 371 -4.16 -23.15 1.15
C LEU A 371 -3.65 -21.73 1.36
N VAL A 372 -2.40 -21.57 1.80
CA VAL A 372 -1.82 -20.26 2.11
C VAL A 372 -1.67 -19.40 0.86
N ILE A 373 -1.32 -20.00 -0.28
CA ILE A 373 -1.11 -19.28 -1.54
C ILE A 373 -2.44 -18.97 -2.26
N SER A 374 -3.49 -19.77 -2.03
CA SER A 374 -4.77 -19.66 -2.74
C SER A 374 -5.39 -18.26 -2.67
N THR A 375 -5.44 -17.67 -1.48
CA THR A 375 -6.04 -16.35 -1.23
C THR A 375 -5.28 -15.20 -1.92
N PRO A 376 -3.97 -14.96 -1.66
CA PRO A 376 -3.27 -13.84 -2.25
C PRO A 376 -3.24 -13.94 -3.77
N VAL A 377 -3.05 -15.12 -4.37
CA VAL A 377 -3.07 -15.29 -5.83
C VAL A 377 -4.44 -14.97 -6.42
N SER A 378 -5.52 -15.41 -5.78
CA SER A 378 -6.88 -15.15 -6.25
C SER A 378 -7.22 -13.66 -6.23
N ILE A 379 -6.94 -12.99 -5.10
CA ILE A 379 -7.16 -11.55 -4.91
C ILE A 379 -6.40 -10.75 -5.96
N VAL A 380 -5.12 -11.06 -6.11
CA VAL A 380 -4.23 -10.38 -7.03
C VAL A 380 -4.67 -10.55 -8.49
N SER A 381 -5.04 -11.77 -8.88
CA SER A 381 -5.55 -12.06 -10.21
C SER A 381 -6.86 -11.31 -10.48
N ALA A 382 -7.77 -11.26 -9.51
CA ALA A 382 -9.03 -10.53 -9.61
C ALA A 382 -8.82 -9.01 -9.73
N ILE A 383 -7.94 -8.42 -8.91
CA ILE A 383 -7.57 -6.99 -9.02
C ILE A 383 -6.94 -6.70 -10.38
N GLY A 384 -6.04 -7.57 -10.85
CA GLY A 384 -5.40 -7.42 -12.15
C GLY A 384 -6.41 -7.50 -13.31
N ALA A 385 -7.41 -8.38 -13.20
CA ALA A 385 -8.49 -8.48 -14.18
C ALA A 385 -9.43 -7.27 -14.15
N ALA A 386 -9.82 -6.80 -12.96
CA ALA A 386 -10.63 -5.60 -12.78
C ALA A 386 -9.96 -4.36 -13.38
N THR A 387 -8.66 -4.19 -13.13
CA THR A 387 -7.86 -3.07 -13.63
C THR A 387 -7.82 -3.03 -15.16
N ARG A 388 -7.69 -4.18 -15.83
CA ARG A 388 -7.73 -4.24 -17.32
C ARG A 388 -9.07 -3.79 -17.90
N ASN A 389 -10.13 -3.82 -17.11
CA ASN A 389 -11.47 -3.35 -17.47
C ASN A 389 -11.78 -1.95 -16.93
N GLY A 390 -10.77 -1.19 -16.49
CA GLY A 390 -10.95 0.17 -15.97
C GLY A 390 -11.54 0.24 -14.56
N ILE A 391 -11.63 -0.89 -13.84
CA ILE A 391 -12.13 -0.95 -12.46
C ILE A 391 -10.94 -0.96 -11.50
N LEU A 392 -10.79 0.11 -10.72
CA LEU A 392 -9.73 0.22 -9.74
C LEU A 392 -10.19 -0.27 -8.37
N VAL A 393 -9.64 -1.40 -7.92
CA VAL A 393 -9.96 -1.98 -6.62
C VAL A 393 -8.83 -1.70 -5.62
N LYS A 394 -9.18 -1.06 -4.50
CA LYS A 394 -8.25 -0.58 -3.46
C LYS A 394 -7.84 -1.69 -2.47
N GLY A 395 -7.24 -2.77 -2.98
CA GLY A 395 -6.74 -3.89 -2.15
C GLY A 395 -7.73 -5.05 -2.00
N GLY A 396 -7.29 -6.10 -1.29
CA GLY A 396 -8.04 -7.36 -1.19
C GLY A 396 -9.27 -7.30 -0.29
N ALA A 397 -9.23 -6.49 0.78
CA ALA A 397 -10.40 -6.29 1.64
C ALA A 397 -11.55 -5.66 0.86
N ALA A 398 -11.29 -4.56 0.13
CA ALA A 398 -12.28 -3.90 -0.72
C ALA A 398 -12.86 -4.85 -1.78
N LEU A 399 -12.05 -5.76 -2.34
CA LEU A 399 -12.51 -6.77 -3.29
C LEU A 399 -13.51 -7.76 -2.66
N GLU A 400 -13.21 -8.27 -1.46
CA GLU A 400 -14.10 -9.19 -0.75
C GLU A 400 -15.35 -8.51 -0.21
N ASP A 401 -15.23 -7.28 0.28
CA ASP A 401 -16.36 -6.49 0.73
C ASP A 401 -17.32 -6.20 -0.42
N MET A 402 -16.79 -5.89 -1.60
CA MET A 402 -17.57 -5.72 -2.82
C MET A 402 -18.37 -6.97 -3.18
N ALA A 403 -17.83 -8.17 -2.95
CA ALA A 403 -18.56 -9.42 -3.15
C ALA A 403 -19.74 -9.62 -2.16
N ARG A 404 -19.76 -8.87 -1.05
CA ARG A 404 -20.82 -8.91 -0.02
C ARG A 404 -21.82 -7.77 -0.16
N ILE A 405 -21.58 -6.79 -1.02
CA ILE A 405 -22.49 -5.65 -1.21
C ILE A 405 -23.83 -6.17 -1.72
N ARG A 406 -24.91 -5.80 -1.02
CA ARG A 406 -26.30 -6.09 -1.40
C ARG A 406 -27.07 -4.85 -1.84
N THR A 407 -26.59 -3.68 -1.44
CA THR A 407 -27.25 -2.40 -1.69
C THR A 407 -26.19 -1.41 -2.15
N VAL A 408 -26.45 -0.75 -3.28
CA VAL A 408 -25.59 0.30 -3.83
C VAL A 408 -26.33 1.62 -3.71
N ALA A 409 -25.81 2.55 -2.91
CA ALA A 409 -26.23 3.93 -2.92
C ALA A 409 -25.32 4.70 -3.90
N MET A 410 -25.89 5.32 -4.91
CA MET A 410 -25.15 6.06 -5.92
C MET A 410 -25.36 7.56 -5.70
N ASP A 411 -24.27 8.31 -5.70
CA ASP A 411 -24.38 9.76 -5.83
C ASP A 411 -24.95 10.10 -7.23
N LYS A 412 -25.70 11.19 -7.33
CA LYS A 412 -26.32 11.57 -8.60
C LYS A 412 -25.32 12.29 -9.49
N THR A 413 -24.72 13.36 -8.98
CA THR A 413 -23.97 14.32 -9.79
C THR A 413 -22.56 13.79 -10.06
N GLY A 414 -22.18 13.65 -11.34
CA GLY A 414 -20.85 13.16 -11.71
C GLY A 414 -20.66 11.64 -11.61
N THR A 415 -21.62 10.92 -11.02
CA THR A 415 -21.65 9.44 -11.01
C THR A 415 -22.72 8.91 -11.96
N ILE A 416 -24.00 9.30 -11.76
CA ILE A 416 -25.09 8.95 -12.68
C ILE A 416 -25.18 9.95 -13.83
N THR A 417 -24.92 11.23 -13.55
CA THR A 417 -24.99 12.31 -14.54
C THR A 417 -23.60 12.73 -15.01
N LEU A 418 -23.54 13.35 -16.19
CA LEU A 418 -22.30 13.87 -16.77
C LEU A 418 -21.68 15.05 -15.98
N GLY A 419 -22.36 15.58 -14.96
CA GLY A 419 -21.89 16.73 -14.18
C GLY A 419 -21.79 18.04 -14.96
N ARG A 420 -22.30 18.08 -16.19
CA ARG A 420 -22.28 19.25 -17.09
C ARG A 420 -23.71 19.71 -17.35
N PRO A 421 -24.11 20.89 -16.85
CA PRO A 421 -25.42 21.44 -17.15
C PRO A 421 -25.56 21.69 -18.66
N ALA A 422 -26.75 21.45 -19.18
CA ALA A 422 -27.10 21.75 -20.56
C ALA A 422 -28.51 22.35 -20.59
N VAL A 423 -28.72 23.35 -21.45
CA VAL A 423 -30.05 23.91 -21.67
C VAL A 423 -30.89 22.86 -22.40
N THR A 424 -31.94 22.36 -21.75
CA THR A 424 -32.85 21.37 -22.32
C THR A 424 -34.05 22.04 -23.00
N ASN A 425 -34.63 23.05 -22.35
CA ASN A 425 -35.85 23.70 -22.80
C ASN A 425 -35.68 25.22 -22.70
N VAL A 426 -36.14 25.92 -23.73
CA VAL A 426 -36.27 27.38 -23.74
C VAL A 426 -37.75 27.69 -23.91
N VAL A 427 -38.37 28.31 -22.91
CA VAL A 427 -39.82 28.58 -22.90
C VAL A 427 -40.02 30.09 -22.83
N PRO A 428 -40.20 30.77 -23.97
CA PRO A 428 -40.43 32.21 -23.99
C PRO A 428 -41.86 32.55 -23.56
N PHE A 429 -42.02 33.72 -22.95
CA PHE A 429 -43.31 34.30 -22.55
C PHE A 429 -43.60 35.57 -23.37
N ASN A 430 -44.84 36.07 -23.32
CA ASN A 430 -45.24 37.36 -23.89
C ASN A 430 -44.99 37.55 -25.40
N GLY A 431 -44.95 36.45 -26.16
CA GLY A 431 -44.75 36.50 -27.62
C GLY A 431 -43.30 36.69 -28.07
N HIS A 432 -42.32 36.64 -27.15
CA HIS A 432 -40.91 36.66 -27.51
C HIS A 432 -40.48 35.41 -28.28
N GLY A 433 -39.51 35.57 -29.18
CA GLY A 433 -38.89 34.46 -29.87
C GLY A 433 -37.97 33.65 -28.94
N VAL A 434 -37.81 32.36 -29.25
CA VAL A 434 -36.83 31.49 -28.55
C VAL A 434 -35.41 32.05 -28.71
N ASP A 435 -35.07 32.44 -29.94
CA ASP A 435 -33.76 32.98 -30.31
C ASP A 435 -33.49 34.32 -29.60
N GLU A 436 -34.48 35.22 -29.57
CA GLU A 436 -34.38 36.50 -28.88
C GLU A 436 -34.11 36.32 -27.38
N LEU A 437 -34.86 35.43 -26.72
CA LEU A 437 -34.66 35.13 -25.30
C LEU A 437 -33.28 34.53 -25.03
N LEU A 438 -32.84 33.61 -25.88
CA LEU A 438 -31.56 32.92 -25.72
C LEU A 438 -30.38 33.87 -25.95
N ALA A 439 -30.45 34.75 -26.94
CA ALA A 439 -29.44 35.77 -27.21
C ALA A 439 -29.30 36.77 -26.05
N LEU A 440 -30.43 37.24 -25.50
CA LEU A 440 -30.44 38.13 -24.33
C LEU A 440 -29.86 37.45 -23.09
N ALA A 441 -30.24 36.20 -22.83
CA ALA A 441 -29.71 35.43 -21.71
C ALA A 441 -28.19 35.19 -21.85
N ALA A 442 -27.73 34.81 -23.04
CA ALA A 442 -26.29 34.63 -23.31
C ALA A 442 -25.50 35.93 -23.19
N ALA A 443 -26.08 37.06 -23.62
CA ALA A 443 -25.46 38.38 -23.46
C ALA A 443 -25.30 38.78 -21.99
N ALA A 444 -26.32 38.52 -21.16
CA ALA A 444 -26.27 38.76 -19.72
C ALA A 444 -25.26 37.85 -19.01
N GLU A 445 -25.19 36.58 -19.41
CA GLU A 445 -24.33 35.57 -18.80
C GLU A 445 -22.87 35.62 -19.31
N ARG A 446 -22.56 36.44 -20.32
CA ARG A 446 -21.24 36.46 -21.00
C ARG A 446 -20.05 36.66 -20.06
N SER A 447 -20.25 37.36 -18.95
CA SER A 447 -19.22 37.67 -17.95
C SER A 447 -19.19 36.68 -16.78
N SER A 448 -20.10 35.71 -16.76
CA SER A 448 -20.29 34.75 -15.67
C SER A 448 -19.55 33.44 -15.98
N GLU A 449 -18.69 33.01 -15.05
CA GLU A 449 -18.00 31.72 -15.15
C GLU A 449 -18.84 30.56 -14.60
N HIS A 450 -20.08 30.82 -14.15
CA HIS A 450 -20.95 29.83 -13.54
C HIS A 450 -21.29 28.70 -14.55
N PRO A 451 -21.34 27.42 -14.13
CA PRO A 451 -21.64 26.30 -15.05
C PRO A 451 -22.95 26.45 -15.83
N LEU A 452 -23.97 27.10 -15.25
CA LEU A 452 -25.23 27.41 -15.94
C LEU A 452 -25.06 28.50 -17.01
N ALA A 453 -24.26 29.53 -16.73
CA ALA A 453 -23.93 30.59 -17.69
C ALA A 453 -23.26 30.00 -18.93
N ARG A 454 -22.27 29.11 -18.72
CA ARG A 454 -21.58 28.40 -19.80
C ARG A 454 -22.54 27.52 -20.60
N ALA A 455 -23.52 26.89 -19.96
CA ALA A 455 -24.53 26.09 -20.65
C ALA A 455 -25.44 26.94 -21.54
N VAL A 456 -25.84 28.13 -21.08
CA VAL A 456 -26.65 29.10 -21.85
C VAL A 456 -25.87 29.64 -23.04
N ILE A 457 -24.63 30.08 -22.84
CA ILE A 457 -23.76 30.58 -23.91
C ILE A 457 -23.46 29.48 -24.95
N ALA A 458 -23.16 28.26 -24.50
CA ALA A 458 -22.91 27.14 -25.40
C ALA A 458 -24.15 26.79 -26.24
N ARG A 459 -25.36 26.92 -25.66
CA ARG A 459 -26.61 26.72 -26.38
C ARG A 459 -26.84 27.82 -27.43
N ALA A 460 -26.63 29.08 -27.08
CA ALA A 460 -26.75 30.21 -28.01
C ALA A 460 -25.80 30.07 -29.21
N LEU A 461 -24.53 29.73 -28.95
CA LEU A 461 -23.53 29.47 -29.99
C LEU A 461 -23.90 28.29 -30.89
N HIS A 462 -24.44 27.21 -30.33
CA HIS A 462 -24.89 26.05 -31.10
C HIS A 462 -26.05 26.41 -32.03
N ASP A 463 -26.98 27.24 -31.56
CA ASP A 463 -28.15 27.66 -32.30
C ASP A 463 -27.86 28.89 -33.21
N ASN A 464 -26.61 29.38 -33.22
CA ASN A 464 -26.11 30.55 -33.98
C ASN A 464 -26.88 31.84 -33.69
N VAL A 465 -27.16 32.11 -32.41
CA VAL A 465 -27.89 33.31 -31.96
C VAL A 465 -27.05 34.19 -31.04
#